data_AF-K1REZ7-F1
#
_entry.id   AF-K1REZ7-F1
#
_cell.length_a   1.000
_cell.length_b   1.000
_cell.length_c   1.000
_cell.angle_alpha   90.00
_cell.angle_beta   90.00
_cell.angle_gamma   90.00
#
_symmetry.space_group_name_H-M   'P 1'
#
loop_
_entity.id
_entity.type
_entity.pdbx_description
1 polymer ?
#
loop_
_entity_poly.entity_id
_entity_poly.type
_entity_poly.pdbx_seq_one_letter_code
_entity_poly.pdbx_strand_id
1 'polypeptide(L)'
;MGFRNDGAAQGGIVDDKDGNWYCFVFQDHGAVGRTPVVSTMTWEDGWPVVGVKGKVPTTDKIPIAGHEKKGIVTSDEFINSQIVRSYHSFADTPEEAGESDYNGSNLGLEWQWNHNPDNRLWSLTEREGYLRLRTVNVCGTVANARNTISQRTFGPECGAYIKLDVSEMKEGDVAGFAAFAEKYGYVAVKIEDGKKYIVTVWYDD
;
A
#
# COMPACT_ATOMS: atom_id res chain seq x y z
N MET A 1 -4.86 16.28 -20.30
CA MET A 1 -3.73 15.80 -19.47
C MET A 1 -2.45 15.77 -20.31
N GLY A 2 -1.29 16.00 -19.70
CA GLY A 2 0.00 16.15 -20.39
C GLY A 2 1.21 15.87 -19.50
N PHE A 3 1.04 15.07 -18.44
CA PHE A 3 2.14 14.63 -17.59
C PHE A 3 3.11 13.81 -18.45
N ARG A 4 4.28 14.40 -18.78
CA ARG A 4 5.33 13.78 -19.61
C ARG A 4 4.88 13.22 -20.97
N ASN A 5 3.71 13.64 -21.46
CA ASN A 5 3.04 13.05 -22.62
C ASN A 5 2.70 11.55 -22.45
N ASP A 6 2.54 11.10 -21.21
CA ASP A 6 2.16 9.72 -20.87
C ASP A 6 0.67 9.47 -21.14
N GLY A 7 0.37 8.26 -21.61
CA GLY A 7 -0.97 7.87 -22.07
C GLY A 7 -1.98 7.71 -20.93
N ALA A 8 -3.24 8.07 -21.21
CA ALA A 8 -4.39 7.70 -20.39
C ALA A 8 -5.15 6.56 -21.08
N ALA A 9 -5.13 5.37 -20.50
CA ALA A 9 -5.64 4.16 -21.14
C ALA A 9 -5.96 3.06 -20.11
N GLN A 10 -6.44 1.91 -20.61
CA GLN A 10 -6.80 0.71 -19.85
C GLN A 10 -7.82 0.97 -18.74
N GLY A 11 -9.05 0.57 -19.00
CA GLY A 11 -10.14 0.71 -18.06
C GLY A 11 -11.47 0.36 -18.71
N GLY A 12 -12.51 1.14 -18.45
CA GLY A 12 -13.85 0.87 -18.94
C GLY A 12 -14.74 2.09 -18.99
N ILE A 13 -15.97 1.87 -19.45
CA ILE A 13 -17.02 2.87 -19.49
C ILE A 13 -18.09 2.52 -18.45
N VAL A 14 -18.68 3.54 -17.86
CA VAL A 14 -19.73 3.40 -16.85
C VAL A 14 -20.76 4.51 -17.06
N ASP A 15 -22.03 4.16 -16.95
CA ASP A 15 -23.15 5.11 -16.92
C ASP A 15 -23.61 5.38 -15.48
N ASP A 16 -24.19 6.56 -15.26
CA ASP A 16 -24.95 6.84 -14.04
C ASP A 16 -26.45 6.60 -14.24
N LYS A 17 -27.21 6.70 -13.13
CA LYS A 17 -28.67 6.51 -13.12
C LYS A 17 -29.44 7.49 -14.02
N ASP A 18 -28.82 8.59 -14.42
CA ASP A 18 -29.41 9.63 -15.26
C ASP A 18 -29.01 9.46 -16.74
N GLY A 19 -28.24 8.41 -17.07
CA GLY A 19 -27.79 8.06 -18.41
C GLY A 19 -26.57 8.84 -18.89
N ASN A 20 -25.87 9.55 -18.00
CA ASN A 20 -24.60 10.19 -18.37
C ASN A 20 -23.48 9.14 -18.37
N TRP A 21 -22.58 9.24 -19.35
CA TRP A 21 -21.51 8.28 -19.54
C TRP A 21 -20.15 8.84 -19.16
N TYR A 22 -19.33 7.97 -18.57
CA TYR A 22 -17.97 8.26 -18.15
C TYR A 22 -17.01 7.18 -18.60
N CYS A 23 -15.77 7.59 -18.85
CA CYS A 23 -14.65 6.69 -19.11
C CYS A 23 -13.69 6.75 -17.91
N PHE A 24 -13.46 5.60 -17.28
CA PHE A 24 -12.54 5.42 -16.17
C PHE A 24 -11.32 4.66 -16.67
N VAL A 25 -10.15 5.28 -16.57
CA VAL A 25 -8.85 4.76 -17.03
C VAL A 25 -7.76 5.11 -16.01
N PHE A 26 -6.50 4.75 -16.25
CA PHE A 26 -5.38 5.33 -15.51
C PHE A 26 -4.44 6.13 -16.41
N GLN A 27 -3.62 6.99 -15.80
CA GLN A 27 -2.47 7.62 -16.43
C GLN A 27 -1.19 7.34 -15.64
N ASP A 28 -0.09 7.06 -16.33
CA ASP A 28 1.22 6.88 -15.71
C ASP A 28 1.71 8.19 -15.08
N HIS A 29 2.18 8.13 -13.83
CA HIS A 29 2.64 9.26 -13.02
C HIS A 29 4.01 8.99 -12.37
N GLY A 30 4.94 8.40 -13.14
CA GLY A 30 6.29 8.11 -12.69
C GLY A 30 6.32 7.27 -11.40
N ALA A 31 7.12 7.69 -10.41
CA ALA A 31 7.32 6.93 -9.16
C ALA A 31 6.07 6.80 -8.28
N VAL A 32 5.05 7.65 -8.44
CA VAL A 32 3.75 7.48 -7.77
C VAL A 32 2.99 6.26 -8.31
N GLY A 33 3.32 5.81 -9.52
CA GLY A 33 2.65 4.71 -10.20
C GLY A 33 1.58 5.22 -11.17
N ARG A 34 0.50 4.44 -11.33
CA ARG A 34 -0.56 4.69 -12.29
C ARG A 34 -1.80 5.21 -11.57
N THR A 35 -2.21 6.44 -11.87
CA THR A 35 -3.27 7.12 -11.12
C THR A 35 -4.61 6.99 -11.85
N PRO A 36 -5.71 6.71 -11.13
CA PRO A 36 -7.04 6.71 -11.73
C PRO A 36 -7.44 8.08 -12.29
N VAL A 37 -8.10 8.05 -13.44
CA VAL A 37 -8.60 9.21 -14.16
C VAL A 37 -10.03 8.92 -14.59
N VAL A 38 -10.91 9.90 -14.40
CA VAL A 38 -12.27 9.86 -14.94
C VAL A 38 -12.45 10.99 -15.94
N SER A 39 -13.07 10.67 -17.08
CA SER A 39 -13.42 11.63 -18.13
C SER A 39 -14.90 11.47 -18.48
N THR A 40 -15.54 12.58 -18.85
CA THR A 40 -16.86 12.55 -19.51
C THR A 40 -16.79 11.81 -20.85
N MET A 41 -17.91 11.20 -21.25
CA MET A 41 -18.04 10.47 -22.52
C MET A 41 -19.42 10.72 -23.15
N THR A 42 -19.45 10.87 -24.47
CA THR A 42 -20.68 10.98 -25.28
C THR A 42 -20.73 9.87 -26.32
N TRP A 43 -21.86 9.77 -27.03
CA TRP A 43 -22.04 8.84 -28.15
C TRP A 43 -22.28 9.64 -29.44
N GLU A 44 -21.53 9.32 -30.49
CA GLU A 44 -21.68 9.87 -31.83
C GLU A 44 -21.78 8.72 -32.84
N ASP A 45 -22.89 8.63 -33.57
CA ASP A 45 -23.15 7.57 -34.55
C ASP A 45 -22.91 6.13 -34.02
N GLY A 46 -23.27 5.89 -32.76
CA GLY A 46 -23.10 4.60 -32.09
C GLY A 46 -21.68 4.33 -31.55
N TRP A 47 -20.76 5.29 -31.66
CA TRP A 47 -19.40 5.19 -31.15
C TRP A 47 -19.17 6.04 -29.89
N PRO A 48 -18.42 5.53 -28.90
CA PRO A 48 -18.08 6.31 -27.72
C PRO A 48 -17.02 7.37 -28.05
N VAL A 49 -17.27 8.60 -27.62
CA VAL A 49 -16.36 9.74 -27.75
C VAL A 49 -15.97 10.21 -26.36
N VAL A 50 -14.70 10.00 -25.99
CA VAL A 50 -14.17 10.30 -24.65
C VAL A 50 -13.57 11.70 -24.59
N GLY A 51 -13.94 12.44 -23.55
CA GLY A 51 -13.41 13.76 -23.23
C GLY A 51 -13.86 14.86 -24.19
N VAL A 52 -13.12 15.96 -24.21
CA VAL A 52 -13.44 17.14 -25.03
C VAL A 52 -12.53 17.13 -26.25
N LYS A 53 -13.11 17.01 -27.46
CA LYS A 53 -12.39 16.91 -28.74
C LYS A 53 -11.38 15.73 -28.75
N GLY A 54 -11.81 14.59 -28.22
CA GLY A 54 -11.00 13.36 -28.17
C GLY A 54 -9.83 13.40 -27.20
N LYS A 55 -9.80 14.36 -26.26
CA LYS A 55 -8.76 14.48 -25.23
C LYS A 55 -9.38 14.54 -23.84
N VAL A 56 -8.78 13.82 -22.91
CA VAL A 56 -9.15 13.92 -21.49
C VAL A 56 -8.63 15.27 -20.94
N PRO A 57 -9.51 16.15 -20.44
CA PRO A 57 -9.09 17.43 -19.88
C PRO A 57 -8.26 17.23 -18.61
N THR A 58 -7.42 18.21 -18.24
CA THR A 58 -6.64 18.15 -16.98
C THR A 58 -7.52 18.39 -15.76
N THR A 59 -8.59 19.16 -15.92
CA THR A 59 -9.60 19.43 -14.90
C THR A 59 -10.96 19.32 -15.54
N ASP A 60 -11.89 18.67 -14.85
CA ASP A 60 -13.29 18.61 -15.25
C ASP A 60 -14.19 18.74 -14.01
N LYS A 61 -15.48 18.96 -14.23
CA LYS A 61 -16.47 18.91 -13.16
C LYS A 61 -16.57 17.46 -12.68
N ILE A 62 -16.39 17.23 -11.39
CA ILE A 62 -16.67 15.92 -10.79
C ILE A 62 -18.18 15.65 -11.00
N PRO A 63 -18.55 14.56 -11.70
CA PRO A 63 -19.91 14.38 -12.17
C PRO A 63 -20.92 14.10 -11.07
N ILE A 64 -20.45 13.49 -9.98
CA ILE A 64 -21.26 13.12 -8.83
C ILE A 64 -20.69 13.79 -7.58
N ALA A 65 -21.58 14.21 -6.67
CA ALA A 65 -21.16 14.52 -5.31
C ALA A 65 -20.61 13.23 -4.70
N GLY A 66 -19.28 13.12 -4.61
CA GLY A 66 -18.63 11.95 -4.03
C GLY A 66 -19.01 11.76 -2.55
N HIS A 67 -18.64 10.62 -2.00
CA HIS A 67 -18.69 10.40 -0.56
C HIS A 67 -17.61 11.20 0.17
N GLU A 68 -17.67 11.17 1.50
CA GLU A 68 -16.56 11.65 2.33
C GLU A 68 -15.24 11.04 1.83
N LYS A 69 -14.23 11.89 1.64
CA LYS A 69 -12.92 11.47 1.15
C LYS A 69 -12.29 10.53 2.16
N LYS A 70 -12.12 9.26 1.78
CA LYS A 70 -11.29 8.31 2.51
C LYS A 70 -9.87 8.35 1.95
N GLY A 71 -8.88 8.26 2.84
CA GLY A 71 -7.49 8.14 2.46
C GLY A 71 -7.20 6.76 1.86
N ILE A 72 -6.27 6.70 0.91
CA ILE A 72 -5.63 5.44 0.49
C ILE A 72 -4.47 5.05 1.42
N VAL A 73 -4.21 5.91 2.41
CA VAL A 73 -3.21 5.79 3.46
C VAL A 73 -3.79 6.27 4.79
N THR A 74 -3.22 5.82 5.89
CA THR A 74 -3.60 6.23 7.25
C THR A 74 -2.40 6.24 8.19
N SER A 75 -2.44 7.12 9.19
CA SER A 75 -1.68 6.94 10.43
C SER A 75 -2.34 5.84 11.26
N ASP A 76 -1.54 5.09 12.01
CA ASP A 76 -2.04 3.98 12.82
C ASP A 76 -1.28 3.92 14.15
N GLU A 77 -2.02 3.92 15.25
CA GLU A 77 -1.49 3.71 16.60
C GLU A 77 -1.43 2.21 16.96
N PHE A 78 -1.73 1.33 15.99
CA PHE A 78 -1.69 -0.12 16.10
C PHE A 78 -2.54 -0.66 17.26
N ILE A 79 -3.70 -0.04 17.46
CA ILE A 79 -4.72 -0.52 18.38
C ILE A 79 -5.54 -1.59 17.66
N ASN A 80 -5.61 -2.79 18.23
CA ASN A 80 -6.33 -3.93 17.66
C ASN A 80 -7.86 -3.82 17.82
N SER A 81 -8.45 -2.73 17.32
CA SER A 81 -9.89 -2.42 17.41
C SER A 81 -10.62 -2.54 16.08
N GLN A 82 -9.89 -2.86 15.00
CA GLN A 82 -10.47 -3.03 13.67
C GLN A 82 -11.36 -4.28 13.63
N ILE A 83 -12.41 -4.21 12.81
CA ILE A 83 -13.33 -5.34 12.61
C ILE A 83 -12.54 -6.55 12.10
N VAL A 84 -12.83 -7.72 12.68
CA VAL A 84 -12.28 -9.00 12.22
C VAL A 84 -12.70 -9.23 10.77
N ARG A 85 -11.71 -9.34 9.88
CA ARG A 85 -11.95 -9.56 8.46
C ARG A 85 -12.07 -11.04 8.17
N SER A 86 -12.68 -11.35 7.03
CA SER A 86 -12.78 -12.73 6.54
C SER A 86 -11.38 -13.30 6.27
N TYR A 87 -10.86 -14.07 7.21
CA TYR A 87 -9.77 -15.01 6.97
C TYR A 87 -10.35 -16.32 6.42
N HIS A 88 -9.59 -16.95 5.54
CA HIS A 88 -10.00 -18.23 4.93
C HIS A 88 -9.71 -19.42 5.84
N SER A 89 -8.86 -19.25 6.85
CA SER A 89 -8.45 -20.32 7.74
C SER A 89 -8.27 -19.82 9.18
N PHE A 90 -8.67 -20.66 10.12
CA PHE A 90 -8.58 -20.46 11.55
C PHE A 90 -8.10 -21.76 12.15
N ALA A 91 -7.10 -21.69 13.03
CA ALA A 91 -6.70 -22.82 13.84
C ALA A 91 -7.49 -22.84 15.15
N ASP A 92 -7.75 -24.05 15.66
CA ASP A 92 -8.42 -24.23 16.95
C ASP A 92 -7.52 -23.80 18.12
N THR A 93 -6.21 -23.94 17.94
CA THR A 93 -5.19 -23.55 18.93
C THR A 93 -4.04 -22.77 18.28
N PRO A 94 -3.36 -21.88 19.01
CA PRO A 94 -2.17 -21.19 18.51
C PRO A 94 -1.04 -22.13 18.07
N GLU A 95 -0.90 -23.29 18.72
CA GLU A 95 0.14 -24.28 18.41
C GLU A 95 -0.09 -24.98 17.06
N GLU A 96 -1.35 -25.10 16.64
CA GLU A 96 -1.74 -25.70 15.36
C GLU A 96 -1.79 -24.69 14.21
N ALA A 97 -1.68 -23.39 14.52
CA ALA A 97 -1.77 -22.32 13.53
C ALA A 97 -0.69 -22.46 12.45
N GLY A 98 -1.15 -22.56 11.21
CA GLY A 98 -0.37 -22.37 10.01
C GLY A 98 -0.13 -20.89 9.70
N GLU A 99 0.71 -20.63 8.71
CA GLU A 99 1.13 -19.26 8.36
C GLU A 99 -0.01 -18.37 7.83
N SER A 100 -1.11 -18.96 7.35
CA SER A 100 -2.26 -18.23 6.80
C SER A 100 -3.41 -18.08 7.79
N ASP A 101 -3.35 -18.75 8.93
CA ASP A 101 -4.42 -18.73 9.93
C ASP A 101 -4.53 -17.36 10.59
N TYR A 102 -5.74 -17.03 11.02
CA TYR A 102 -6.00 -15.81 11.78
C TYR A 102 -5.26 -15.83 13.12
N ASN A 103 -4.47 -14.80 13.39
CA ASN A 103 -3.64 -14.67 14.60
C ASN A 103 -4.23 -13.72 15.66
N GLY A 104 -5.50 -13.30 15.51
CA GLY A 104 -6.13 -12.35 16.42
C GLY A 104 -5.86 -10.86 16.13
N SER A 105 -5.02 -10.54 15.14
CA SER A 105 -4.61 -9.16 14.82
C SER A 105 -5.34 -8.60 13.60
N ASN A 106 -5.83 -7.37 13.72
CA ASN A 106 -6.70 -6.71 12.73
C ASN A 106 -6.12 -5.36 12.30
N LEU A 107 -5.58 -5.31 11.08
CA LEU A 107 -5.05 -4.09 10.46
C LEU A 107 -6.15 -3.30 9.72
N GLY A 108 -5.91 -1.99 9.57
CA GLY A 108 -6.66 -1.11 8.67
C GLY A 108 -6.65 -1.58 7.21
N LEU A 109 -7.58 -1.05 6.39
CA LEU A 109 -7.73 -1.41 4.97
C LEU A 109 -6.53 -0.96 4.10
N GLU A 110 -5.85 0.06 4.60
CA GLU A 110 -4.77 0.78 3.96
C GLU A 110 -3.48 -0.07 3.95
N TRP A 111 -3.29 -0.90 4.98
CA TRP A 111 -2.15 -1.79 5.11
C TRP A 111 -2.23 -2.98 4.18
N GLN A 112 -1.14 -3.22 3.46
CA GLN A 112 -0.98 -4.33 2.54
C GLN A 112 0.38 -4.98 2.75
N TRP A 113 0.44 -6.29 2.66
CA TRP A 113 1.69 -7.05 2.76
C TRP A 113 2.37 -7.13 1.38
N ASN A 114 3.70 -7.01 1.37
CA ASN A 114 4.49 -7.47 0.22
C ASN A 114 4.43 -9.01 0.18
N HIS A 115 3.79 -9.57 -0.85
CA HIS A 115 3.46 -10.99 -0.95
C HIS A 115 2.61 -11.50 0.24
N ASN A 116 2.58 -12.83 0.44
CA ASN A 116 1.82 -13.46 1.51
C ASN A 116 2.57 -13.36 2.85
N PRO A 117 1.94 -12.86 3.92
CA PRO A 117 2.55 -12.84 5.25
C PRO A 117 2.65 -14.24 5.86
N ASP A 118 3.47 -14.36 6.90
CA ASP A 118 3.39 -15.43 7.90
C ASP A 118 2.72 -14.85 9.16
N ASN A 119 1.45 -15.19 9.35
CA ASN A 119 0.61 -14.66 10.43
C ASN A 119 1.07 -15.08 11.83
N ARG A 120 1.93 -16.10 11.94
CA ARG A 120 2.51 -16.50 13.22
C ARG A 120 3.58 -15.52 13.70
N LEU A 121 4.07 -14.65 12.80
CA LEU A 121 5.27 -13.82 13.00
C LEU A 121 5.01 -12.31 12.93
N TRP A 122 3.74 -11.91 13.04
CA TRP A 122 3.37 -10.52 13.33
C TRP A 122 2.21 -10.46 14.31
N SER A 123 2.07 -9.36 15.06
CA SER A 123 1.00 -9.23 16.05
C SER A 123 0.69 -7.78 16.42
N LEU A 124 -0.58 -7.50 16.68
CA LEU A 124 -1.09 -6.29 17.35
C LEU A 124 -1.55 -6.56 18.80
N THR A 125 -1.49 -7.82 19.24
CA THR A 125 -2.02 -8.28 20.54
C THR A 125 -0.92 -8.61 21.54
N GLU A 126 0.30 -8.93 21.08
CA GLU A 126 1.43 -9.21 21.96
C GLU A 126 1.88 -7.98 22.76
N ARG A 127 1.65 -6.77 22.23
CA ARG A 127 1.91 -5.49 22.91
C ARG A 127 0.94 -4.44 22.39
N GLU A 128 -0.04 -4.08 23.20
CA GLU A 128 -1.05 -3.08 22.84
C GLU A 128 -0.39 -1.75 22.42
N GLY A 129 -0.86 -1.17 21.32
CA GLY A 129 -0.31 0.06 20.75
C GLY A 129 0.96 -0.12 19.91
N TYR A 130 1.32 -1.36 19.56
CA TYR A 130 2.50 -1.68 18.76
C TYR A 130 2.18 -2.74 17.71
N LEU A 131 2.64 -2.51 16.48
CA LEU A 131 2.87 -3.59 15.53
C LEU A 131 4.18 -4.28 15.86
N ARG A 132 4.11 -5.57 16.17
CA ARG A 132 5.28 -6.42 16.31
C ARG A 132 5.50 -7.22 15.04
N LEU A 133 6.71 -7.15 14.50
CA LEU A 133 7.21 -8.01 13.43
C LEU A 133 8.34 -8.85 14.00
N ARG A 134 8.26 -10.17 13.85
CA ARG A 134 9.33 -11.10 14.23
C ARG A 134 10.14 -11.46 12.99
N THR A 135 11.45 -11.59 13.14
CA THR A 135 12.34 -12.06 12.06
C THR A 135 11.84 -13.41 11.55
N VAL A 136 11.51 -13.48 10.25
CA VAL A 136 10.96 -14.69 9.61
C VAL A 136 12.08 -15.62 9.17
N ASN A 137 13.02 -15.09 8.41
CA ASN A 137 14.18 -15.80 7.89
C ASN A 137 15.30 -14.82 7.58
N VAL A 138 16.53 -15.32 7.52
CA VAL A 138 17.64 -14.56 6.93
C VAL A 138 17.33 -14.34 5.46
N CYS A 139 17.49 -13.11 4.98
CA CYS A 139 17.31 -12.73 3.58
C CYS A 139 18.42 -11.76 3.16
N GLY A 140 18.73 -11.73 1.86
CA GLY A 140 19.81 -10.87 1.33
C GLY A 140 19.37 -9.43 1.08
N THR A 141 18.08 -9.20 0.85
CA THR A 141 17.52 -7.87 0.52
C THR A 141 16.12 -7.71 1.10
N VAL A 142 15.70 -6.46 1.31
CA VAL A 142 14.33 -6.14 1.77
C VAL A 142 13.26 -6.63 0.81
N ALA A 143 13.57 -6.76 -0.49
CA ALA A 143 12.65 -7.32 -1.48
C ALA A 143 12.27 -8.79 -1.18
N ASN A 144 13.14 -9.53 -0.51
CA ASN A 144 12.93 -10.92 -0.11
C ASN A 144 12.50 -11.07 1.37
N ALA A 145 12.36 -9.96 2.10
CA ALA A 145 11.94 -9.99 3.49
C ALA A 145 10.43 -10.25 3.59
N ARG A 146 10.06 -11.37 4.23
CA ARG A 146 8.66 -11.66 4.56
C ARG A 146 8.15 -10.71 5.65
N ASN A 147 6.83 -10.55 5.71
CA ASN A 147 6.15 -9.64 6.63
C ASN A 147 6.60 -8.18 6.47
N THR A 148 6.93 -7.77 5.25
CA THR A 148 7.09 -6.36 4.91
C THR A 148 5.70 -5.73 4.73
N ILE A 149 5.24 -4.99 5.74
CA ILE A 149 3.96 -4.26 5.69
C ILE A 149 4.14 -2.93 4.97
N SER A 150 3.14 -2.48 4.21
CA SER A 150 3.26 -1.31 3.34
C SER A 150 1.94 -0.56 3.18
N GLN A 151 2.05 0.71 2.82
CA GLN A 151 0.97 1.51 2.24
C GLN A 151 1.48 2.19 0.96
N ARG A 152 0.56 2.72 0.15
CA ARG A 152 0.91 3.47 -1.07
C ARG A 152 1.55 4.81 -0.74
N THR A 153 2.41 5.34 -1.60
CA THR A 153 2.71 6.78 -1.64
C THR A 153 1.60 7.51 -2.39
N PHE A 154 1.51 8.84 -2.24
CA PHE A 154 0.56 9.68 -2.97
C PHE A 154 1.16 11.04 -3.32
N GLY A 155 0.60 11.70 -4.33
CA GLY A 155 1.06 13.00 -4.81
C GLY A 155 0.14 14.17 -4.43
N PRO A 156 0.56 15.42 -4.72
CA PRO A 156 1.84 15.79 -5.32
C PRO A 156 3.02 15.65 -4.36
N GLU A 157 2.76 15.62 -3.05
CA GLU A 157 3.75 15.50 -1.98
C GLU A 157 3.20 14.58 -0.88
N CYS A 158 4.07 13.79 -0.26
CA CYS A 158 3.73 12.97 0.89
C CYS A 158 4.94 12.83 1.82
N GLY A 159 4.68 12.52 3.09
CA GLY A 159 5.70 12.19 4.08
C GLY A 159 5.16 11.16 5.06
N ALA A 160 6.06 10.40 5.67
CA ALA A 160 5.74 9.42 6.68
C ALA A 160 6.91 9.29 7.66
N TYR A 161 6.59 8.86 8.88
CA TYR A 161 7.57 8.53 9.90
C TYR A 161 7.09 7.33 10.69
N ILE A 162 8.02 6.62 11.31
CA ILE A 162 7.73 5.53 12.24
C ILE A 162 8.47 5.76 13.55
N LYS A 163 7.98 5.13 14.61
CA LYS A 163 8.72 4.98 15.87
C LYS A 163 9.03 3.50 16.05
N LEU A 164 10.32 3.19 16.23
CA LEU A 164 10.81 1.82 16.32
C LEU A 164 11.36 1.54 17.73
N ASP A 165 10.97 0.41 18.31
CA ASP A 165 11.58 -0.13 19.51
C ASP A 165 12.59 -1.22 19.11
N VAL A 166 13.86 -0.99 19.45
CA VAL A 166 15.01 -1.83 19.04
C VAL A 166 15.63 -2.58 20.21
N SER A 167 14.90 -2.69 21.33
CA SER A 167 15.39 -3.36 22.56
C SER A 167 15.68 -4.84 22.36
N GLU A 168 14.81 -5.55 21.63
CA GLU A 168 14.84 -7.00 21.45
C GLU A 168 15.44 -7.46 20.11
N MET A 169 16.00 -6.53 19.32
CA MET A 169 16.71 -6.89 18.08
C MET A 169 18.00 -7.65 18.39
N LYS A 170 18.31 -8.64 17.57
CA LYS A 170 19.46 -9.55 17.71
C LYS A 170 20.54 -9.23 16.67
N GLU A 171 21.75 -9.73 16.93
CA GLU A 171 22.88 -9.67 16.00
C GLU A 171 22.45 -10.08 14.57
N GLY A 172 22.71 -9.20 13.59
CA GLY A 172 22.32 -9.39 12.19
C GLY A 172 20.93 -8.89 11.82
N ASP A 173 20.05 -8.55 12.78
CA ASP A 173 18.73 -8.00 12.48
C ASP A 173 18.85 -6.59 11.87
N VAL A 174 18.00 -6.33 10.88
CA VAL A 174 17.80 -5.00 10.26
C VAL A 174 16.31 -4.70 10.23
N ALA A 175 15.89 -3.60 10.87
CA ALA A 175 14.49 -3.18 10.92
C ALA A 175 14.37 -1.66 10.72
N GLY A 176 13.41 -1.24 9.89
CA GLY A 176 13.34 0.16 9.49
C GLY A 176 12.17 0.54 8.60
N PHE A 177 12.37 1.61 7.84
CA PHE A 177 11.38 2.23 6.98
C PHE A 177 11.93 2.38 5.56
N ALA A 178 11.16 1.94 4.56
CA ALA A 178 11.58 1.89 3.17
C ALA A 178 10.63 2.68 2.25
N ALA A 179 11.22 3.41 1.31
CA ALA A 179 10.57 3.71 0.05
C ALA A 179 10.72 2.48 -0.83
N PHE A 180 9.65 1.69 -0.97
CA PHE A 180 9.71 0.34 -1.50
C PHE A 180 9.11 0.23 -2.91
N ALA A 181 9.94 -0.20 -3.85
CA ALA A 181 9.62 -0.58 -5.22
C ALA A 181 10.71 -1.55 -5.70
N GLU A 182 10.79 -1.84 -7.01
CA GLU A 182 11.92 -2.60 -7.57
C GLU A 182 13.26 -1.98 -7.14
N LYS A 183 13.41 -0.66 -7.33
CA LYS A 183 14.54 0.12 -6.83
C LYS A 183 14.18 0.80 -5.51
N TYR A 184 14.34 0.08 -4.42
CA TYR A 184 14.05 0.56 -3.07
C TYR A 184 15.17 1.45 -2.50
N GLY A 185 14.83 2.20 -1.46
CA GLY A 185 15.78 2.80 -0.53
C GLY A 185 15.21 2.76 0.89
N TYR A 186 16.03 2.53 1.90
CA TYR A 186 15.56 2.45 3.28
C TYR A 186 16.51 3.09 4.29
N VAL A 187 15.92 3.51 5.41
CA VAL A 187 16.63 3.87 6.64
C VAL A 187 16.23 2.88 7.72
N ALA A 188 17.22 2.27 8.39
CA ALA A 188 16.98 1.19 9.34
C ALA A 188 17.96 1.24 10.51
N VAL A 189 17.64 0.47 11.56
CA VAL A 189 18.59 0.09 12.59
C VAL A 189 19.12 -1.30 12.25
N LYS A 190 20.45 -1.45 12.24
CA LYS A 190 21.17 -2.72 12.10
C LYS A 190 21.85 -3.06 13.42
N ILE A 191 21.76 -4.32 13.84
CA ILE A 191 22.59 -4.84 14.94
C ILE A 191 23.81 -5.54 14.36
N GLU A 192 24.99 -5.05 14.72
CA GLU A 192 26.27 -5.61 14.28
C GLU A 192 27.32 -5.44 15.37
N ASP A 193 28.12 -6.48 15.62
CA ASP A 193 29.16 -6.51 16.65
C ASP A 193 28.62 -6.08 18.04
N GLY A 194 27.39 -6.49 18.36
CA GLY A 194 26.71 -6.14 19.61
C GLY A 194 26.34 -4.66 19.74
N LYS A 195 26.40 -3.88 18.65
CA LYS A 195 26.07 -2.44 18.61
C LYS A 195 24.89 -2.17 17.68
N LYS A 196 24.27 -1.01 17.89
CA LYS A 196 23.15 -0.50 17.09
C LYS A 196 23.65 0.59 16.14
N TYR A 197 23.43 0.41 14.85
CA TYR A 197 23.79 1.37 13.81
C TYR A 197 22.55 1.86 13.09
N ILE A 198 22.48 3.15 12.80
CA ILE A 198 21.55 3.66 11.80
C ILE A 198 22.22 3.48 10.44
N VAL A 199 21.55 2.80 9.52
CA VAL A 199 22.03 2.55 8.15
C VAL A 199 21.06 3.14 7.15
N THR A 200 21.61 3.65 6.05
CA THR A 200 20.87 4.02 4.84
C THR A 200 21.37 3.15 3.71
N VAL A 201 20.45 2.51 3.00
CA VAL A 201 20.77 1.58 1.91
C VAL A 201 19.93 1.91 0.69
N TRP A 202 20.60 1.96 -0.45
CA TRP A 202 20.00 2.10 -1.77
C TRP A 202 19.99 0.74 -2.48
N TYR A 203 19.12 0.58 -3.47
CA TYR A 203 19.02 -0.67 -4.24
C TYR A 203 20.34 -1.14 -4.86
N ASP A 204 21.21 -0.19 -5.23
CA ASP A 204 22.49 -0.46 -5.91
C ASP A 204 23.69 -0.61 -4.94
N ASP A 205 23.46 -0.56 -3.62
CA ASP A 205 24.49 -0.79 -2.59
C ASP A 205 24.68 -2.29 -2.28
#